data_AF-A0A8J3AJD2-F1
#
_entry.id   AF-A0A8J3AJD2-F1
#
_cell.length_a   1.000
_cell.length_b   1.000
_cell.length_c   1.000
_cell.angle_alpha   90.00
_cell.angle_beta   90.00
_cell.angle_gamma   90.00
#
_symmetry.space_group_name_H-M   'P 1'
#
loop_
_entity.id
_entity.type
_entity.pdbx_description
1 polymer ?
#
loop_
_entity_poly.entity_id
_entity_poly.type
_entity_poly.pdbx_seq_one_letter_code
_entity_poly.pdbx_strand_id
1 'polypeptide(L)'
;MTNERIELLGSWITAIGTIASAIGSTPLRRLQGEDKKKWDDISEQLDFGGNALQAIGNIVEVAGTDEFTLEVAGEIIQASGNVTVLFSILTEDNEVKKINLNIVGNAQQAFGGFLAVIDEIGDIIEQGGGDPTNALGNLLQSIGNTLQAIGGLYDLEIIREKEALDIDGDGETEVKVSEESVTDPLNEQIKINGEISELLKYSGSWIQAAGSIMTAVAERRVLAKLEAEKRELENKKKKKRKKNKKRTSSHSESKKIQNTEFKKKS
;
A
#
# COMPACT_ATOMS: atom_id res chain seq x y z
N MET A 1 17.67 12.86 1.69
CA MET A 1 17.52 12.13 2.99
C MET A 1 16.24 12.46 3.74
N THR A 2 15.66 13.67 3.64
CA THR A 2 14.37 13.96 4.29
C THR A 2 13.22 13.35 3.49
N ASN A 3 13.28 13.50 2.17
CA ASN A 3 12.34 13.00 1.16
C ASN A 3 12.14 11.47 1.22
N GLU A 4 13.22 10.69 1.17
CA GLU A 4 13.19 9.22 1.19
C GLU A 4 12.76 8.67 2.56
N ARG A 5 12.83 9.49 3.62
CA ARG A 5 12.26 9.13 4.94
C ARG A 5 10.76 9.39 4.99
N ILE A 6 10.27 10.35 4.21
CA ILE A 6 8.85 10.66 4.06
C ILE A 6 8.19 9.57 3.22
N GLU A 7 8.78 9.18 2.08
CA GLU A 7 8.34 8.03 1.27
C GLU A 7 8.28 6.74 2.08
N LEU A 8 9.36 6.43 2.83
CA LEU A 8 9.37 5.28 3.73
C LEU A 8 8.27 5.37 4.80
N LEU A 9 7.98 6.56 5.34
CA LEU A 9 6.92 6.73 6.33
C LEU A 9 5.55 6.47 5.70
N GLY A 10 5.30 7.03 4.52
CA GLY A 10 4.04 6.85 3.79
C GLY A 10 3.77 5.38 3.46
N SER A 11 4.76 4.68 2.89
CA SER A 11 4.63 3.26 2.54
C SER A 11 4.34 2.36 3.76
N TRP A 12 4.92 2.66 4.94
CA TRP A 12 4.54 1.95 6.18
C TRP A 12 3.13 2.29 6.68
N ILE A 13 2.68 3.54 6.53
CA ILE A 13 1.30 3.93 6.88
C ILE A 13 0.32 3.17 5.97
N THR A 14 0.59 3.11 4.67
CA THR A 14 -0.17 2.35 3.67
C THR A 14 -0.20 0.86 4.01
N ALA A 15 0.93 0.27 4.36
CA ALA A 15 1.03 -1.14 4.77
C ALA A 15 0.20 -1.44 6.03
N ILE A 16 0.20 -0.56 7.04
CA ILE A 16 -0.64 -0.73 8.23
C ILE A 16 -2.12 -0.63 7.87
N GLY A 17 -2.48 0.33 7.01
CA GLY A 17 -3.85 0.51 6.55
C GLY A 17 -4.38 -0.71 5.78
N THR A 18 -3.60 -1.26 4.86
CA THR A 18 -4.00 -2.46 4.11
C THR A 18 -4.13 -3.70 4.99
N ILE A 19 -3.26 -3.87 6.00
CA ILE A 19 -3.42 -4.96 6.98
C ILE A 19 -4.72 -4.79 7.79
N ALA A 20 -5.05 -3.57 8.22
CA ALA A 20 -6.30 -3.31 8.94
C ALA A 20 -7.53 -3.65 8.08
N SER A 21 -7.58 -3.18 6.84
CA SER A 21 -8.64 -3.54 5.88
C SER A 21 -8.69 -5.05 5.57
N ALA A 22 -7.54 -5.72 5.47
CA ALA A 22 -7.49 -7.17 5.25
C ALA A 22 -8.04 -7.96 6.46
N ILE A 23 -7.79 -7.49 7.68
CA ILE A 23 -8.40 -8.08 8.88
C ILE A 23 -9.91 -7.82 8.88
N GLY A 24 -10.35 -6.60 8.58
CA GLY A 24 -11.77 -6.23 8.50
C GLY A 24 -12.54 -7.05 7.45
N SER A 25 -11.98 -7.24 6.26
CA SER A 25 -12.61 -8.02 5.19
C SER A 25 -12.66 -9.53 5.44
N THR A 26 -12.01 -10.05 6.49
CA THR A 26 -11.93 -11.50 6.75
C THR A 26 -13.21 -12.02 7.42
N PRO A 27 -13.98 -12.91 6.78
CA PRO A 27 -15.24 -13.40 7.35
C PRO A 27 -15.00 -14.38 8.50
N LEU A 28 -15.52 -14.08 9.69
CA LEU A 28 -15.49 -14.99 10.85
C LEU A 28 -16.78 -15.83 10.94
N ARG A 29 -16.94 -16.78 10.00
CA ARG A 29 -18.14 -17.63 9.84
C ARG A 29 -18.52 -18.51 11.06
N ARG A 30 -17.65 -18.62 12.07
CA ARG A 30 -17.92 -19.37 13.31
C ARG A 30 -18.61 -18.55 14.40
N LEU A 31 -18.60 -17.23 14.29
CA LEU A 31 -19.28 -16.35 15.24
C LEU A 31 -20.79 -16.34 14.95
N GLN A 32 -21.58 -16.22 16.01
CA GLN A 32 -23.04 -16.13 15.93
C GLN A 32 -23.56 -15.13 16.97
N GLY A 33 -24.77 -14.62 16.75
CA GLY A 33 -25.46 -13.75 17.73
C GLY A 33 -24.70 -12.46 18.03
N GLU A 34 -24.58 -12.10 19.31
CA GLU A 34 -23.92 -10.85 19.73
C GLU A 34 -22.45 -10.78 19.35
N ASP A 35 -21.73 -11.91 19.34
CA ASP A 35 -20.31 -11.93 19.00
C ASP A 35 -20.09 -11.68 17.50
N LYS A 36 -21.02 -12.15 16.66
CA LYS A 36 -21.02 -11.84 15.23
C LYS A 36 -21.26 -10.35 14.99
N LYS A 37 -22.27 -9.77 15.63
CA LYS A 37 -22.55 -8.32 15.52
C LYS A 37 -21.36 -7.46 15.96
N LYS A 38 -20.74 -7.79 17.10
CA LYS A 38 -19.53 -7.08 17.57
C LYS A 38 -18.39 -7.19 16.56
N TRP A 39 -18.21 -8.35 15.95
CA TRP A 39 -17.20 -8.52 14.92
C TRP A 39 -17.52 -7.67 13.69
N ASP A 40 -18.78 -7.67 13.24
CA ASP A 40 -19.19 -6.89 12.07
C ASP A 40 -18.93 -5.39 12.30
N ASP A 41 -19.29 -4.85 13.47
CA ASP A 41 -18.97 -3.47 13.88
C ASP A 41 -17.46 -3.17 13.87
N ILE A 42 -16.65 -4.09 14.44
CA ILE A 42 -15.19 -3.95 14.47
C ILE A 42 -14.60 -4.03 13.06
N SER A 43 -15.12 -4.93 12.24
CA SER A 43 -14.64 -5.19 10.89
C SER A 43 -14.85 -4.00 9.98
N GLU A 44 -16.00 -3.33 10.09
CA GLU A 44 -16.30 -2.10 9.37
C GLU A 44 -15.40 -0.94 9.82
N GLN A 45 -15.15 -0.82 11.14
CA GLN A 45 -14.23 0.20 11.67
C GLN A 45 -12.78 -0.04 11.22
N LEU A 46 -12.34 -1.31 11.16
CA LEU A 46 -11.02 -1.68 10.65
C LEU A 46 -10.89 -1.39 9.16
N ASP A 47 -11.93 -1.64 8.38
CA ASP A 47 -11.94 -1.34 6.95
C ASP A 47 -11.94 0.18 6.69
N PHE A 48 -12.77 0.93 7.41
CA PHE A 48 -12.78 2.39 7.36
C PHE A 48 -11.42 2.98 7.77
N GLY A 49 -10.90 2.58 8.93
CA GLY A 49 -9.60 3.06 9.41
C GLY A 49 -8.46 2.65 8.48
N GLY A 50 -8.54 1.44 7.91
CA GLY A 50 -7.57 0.91 6.96
C GLY A 50 -7.50 1.73 5.68
N ASN A 51 -8.64 1.95 5.00
CA ASN A 51 -8.70 2.78 3.79
C ASN A 51 -8.27 4.24 4.08
N ALA A 52 -8.61 4.80 5.24
CA ALA A 52 -8.18 6.14 5.62
C ALA A 52 -6.66 6.24 5.79
N LEU A 53 -6.04 5.26 6.46
CA LEU A 53 -4.59 5.20 6.58
C LEU A 53 -3.92 5.04 5.23
N GLN A 54 -4.44 4.19 4.33
CA GLN A 54 -3.92 4.06 2.97
C GLN A 54 -3.98 5.38 2.19
N ALA A 55 -5.11 6.08 2.21
CA ALA A 55 -5.23 7.39 1.56
C ALA A 55 -4.19 8.40 2.08
N ILE A 56 -3.95 8.41 3.40
CA ILE A 56 -2.94 9.27 4.02
C ILE A 56 -1.53 8.84 3.63
N GLY A 57 -1.24 7.54 3.68
CA GLY A 57 0.07 6.98 3.35
C GLY A 57 0.50 7.36 1.94
N ASN A 58 -0.34 7.11 0.95
CA ASN A 58 -0.09 7.45 -0.45
C ASN A 58 0.17 8.96 -0.66
N ILE A 59 -0.58 9.84 0.01
CA ILE A 59 -0.33 11.29 -0.08
C ILE A 59 0.95 11.71 0.65
N VAL A 60 1.34 11.01 1.72
CA VAL A 60 2.64 11.21 2.36
C VAL A 60 3.77 10.79 1.42
N GLU A 61 3.62 9.69 0.66
CA GLU A 61 4.59 9.27 -0.36
C GLU A 61 4.75 10.34 -1.45
N VAL A 62 3.63 10.87 -1.96
CA VAL A 62 3.63 12.01 -2.91
C VAL A 62 4.30 13.25 -2.33
N ALA A 63 4.18 13.53 -1.04
CA ALA A 63 4.87 14.67 -0.42
C ALA A 63 6.38 14.46 -0.26
N GLY A 64 6.86 13.22 -0.44
CA GLY A 64 8.27 12.87 -0.39
C GLY A 64 9.01 13.12 -1.70
N THR A 65 8.32 13.24 -2.83
CA THR A 65 8.93 13.46 -4.15
C THR A 65 8.81 14.91 -4.63
N ASP A 66 9.80 15.36 -5.41
CA ASP A 66 9.84 16.71 -6.01
C ASP A 66 9.49 16.70 -7.51
N GLU A 67 9.40 15.52 -8.13
CA GLU A 67 9.13 15.35 -9.57
C GLU A 67 7.77 14.67 -9.80
N PHE A 68 7.06 15.09 -10.86
CA PHE A 68 5.80 14.45 -11.22
C PHE A 68 6.06 13.30 -12.20
N THR A 69 5.88 12.06 -11.72
CA THR A 69 6.06 10.81 -12.49
C THR A 69 4.75 10.03 -12.60
N LEU A 70 4.76 8.87 -13.28
CA LEU A 70 3.58 8.00 -13.31
C LEU A 70 3.31 7.35 -11.95
N GLU A 71 4.34 7.07 -11.15
CA GLU A 71 4.19 6.63 -9.76
C GLU A 71 3.42 7.67 -8.93
N VAL A 72 3.81 8.95 -9.00
CA VAL A 72 3.12 10.04 -8.29
C VAL A 72 1.65 10.16 -8.70
N ALA A 73 1.37 10.08 -10.00
CA ALA A 73 0.00 10.06 -10.49
C ALA A 73 -0.77 8.83 -9.96
N GLY A 74 -0.12 7.67 -9.95
CA GLY A 74 -0.65 6.42 -9.42
C GLY A 74 -1.04 6.52 -7.95
N GLU A 75 -0.15 7.07 -7.13
CA GLU A 75 -0.37 7.25 -5.69
C GLU A 75 -1.55 8.20 -5.39
N ILE A 76 -1.67 9.31 -6.13
CA ILE A 76 -2.81 10.23 -6.00
C ILE A 76 -4.12 9.53 -6.38
N ILE A 77 -4.12 8.75 -7.47
CA ILE A 77 -5.29 8.01 -7.93
C ILE A 77 -5.69 6.94 -6.89
N GLN A 78 -4.73 6.22 -6.31
CA GLN A 78 -4.99 5.27 -5.23
C GLN A 78 -5.52 5.96 -3.97
N ALA A 79 -4.98 7.11 -3.58
CA ALA A 79 -5.51 7.89 -2.46
C ALA A 79 -6.97 8.31 -2.71
N SER A 80 -7.27 8.78 -3.93
CA SER A 80 -8.65 9.10 -4.34
C SER A 80 -9.55 7.86 -4.30
N GLY A 81 -9.06 6.70 -4.75
CA GLY A 81 -9.81 5.45 -4.72
C GLY A 81 -10.15 5.01 -3.31
N ASN A 82 -9.19 5.10 -2.37
CA ASN A 82 -9.43 4.87 -0.95
C ASN A 82 -10.50 5.80 -0.38
N VAL A 83 -10.48 7.10 -0.74
CA VAL A 83 -11.53 8.04 -0.34
C VAL A 83 -12.90 7.66 -0.90
N THR A 84 -12.97 7.18 -2.14
CA THR A 84 -14.22 6.65 -2.72
C THR A 84 -14.73 5.43 -1.94
N VAL A 85 -13.85 4.53 -1.49
CA VAL A 85 -14.22 3.39 -0.63
C VAL A 85 -14.76 3.88 0.72
N LEU A 86 -14.15 4.90 1.34
CA LEU A 86 -14.69 5.49 2.57
C LEU A 86 -16.10 6.05 2.38
N PHE A 87 -16.38 6.70 1.26
CA PHE A 87 -17.74 7.16 0.94
C PHE A 87 -18.72 5.99 0.76
N SER A 88 -18.26 4.85 0.23
CA SER A 88 -19.05 3.62 0.19
C SER A 88 -19.46 3.18 1.59
N ILE A 89 -18.50 3.11 2.53
CA ILE A 89 -18.77 2.67 3.91
C ILE A 89 -19.79 3.59 4.59
N LEU A 90 -19.66 4.90 4.41
CA LEU A 90 -20.58 5.91 4.98
C LEU A 90 -21.95 6.00 4.28
N THR A 91 -22.18 5.24 3.20
CA THR A 91 -23.46 5.25 2.49
C THR A 91 -24.40 4.21 3.10
N GLU A 92 -25.39 4.65 3.87
CA GLU A 92 -26.36 3.78 4.56
C GLU A 92 -27.70 3.64 3.81
N ASP A 93 -28.02 4.58 2.91
CA ASP A 93 -29.37 4.74 2.35
C ASP A 93 -29.62 3.98 1.04
N ASN A 94 -28.58 3.44 0.42
CA ASN A 94 -28.68 2.76 -0.87
C ASN A 94 -27.56 1.72 -1.05
N GLU A 95 -27.92 0.45 -0.94
CA GLU A 95 -26.98 -0.68 -1.01
C GLU A 95 -26.29 -0.78 -2.37
N VAL A 96 -27.03 -0.65 -3.47
CA VAL A 96 -26.48 -0.67 -4.83
C VAL A 96 -25.46 0.46 -5.02
N LYS A 97 -25.73 1.65 -4.48
CA LYS A 97 -24.81 2.79 -4.52
C LYS A 97 -23.56 2.54 -3.66
N LYS A 98 -23.71 2.01 -2.44
CA LYS A 98 -22.61 1.59 -1.57
C LYS A 98 -21.67 0.63 -2.31
N ILE A 99 -22.22 -0.43 -2.92
CA ILE A 99 -21.44 -1.40 -3.68
C ILE A 99 -20.76 -0.77 -4.90
N ASN A 100 -21.48 0.05 -5.68
CA ASN A 100 -20.89 0.73 -6.85
C ASN A 100 -19.73 1.64 -6.46
N LEU A 101 -19.85 2.40 -5.37
CA LEU A 101 -18.76 3.23 -4.85
C LEU A 101 -17.56 2.37 -4.44
N ASN A 102 -17.79 1.23 -3.78
CA ASN A 102 -16.73 0.30 -3.41
C ASN A 102 -15.98 -0.25 -4.65
N ILE A 103 -16.73 -0.68 -5.68
CA ILE A 103 -16.16 -1.16 -6.95
C ILE A 103 -15.32 -0.06 -7.61
N VAL A 104 -15.86 1.15 -7.74
CA VAL A 104 -15.17 2.27 -8.39
C VAL A 104 -13.91 2.65 -7.62
N GLY A 105 -13.99 2.74 -6.28
CA GLY A 105 -12.83 3.05 -5.44
C GLY A 105 -11.72 2.01 -5.59
N ASN A 106 -12.06 0.72 -5.53
CA ASN A 106 -11.11 -0.37 -5.74
C ASN A 106 -10.54 -0.38 -7.17
N ALA A 107 -11.34 -0.11 -8.19
CA ALA A 107 -10.85 0.00 -9.57
C ALA A 107 -9.90 1.19 -9.77
N GLN A 108 -10.16 2.34 -9.13
CA GLN A 108 -9.25 3.47 -9.12
C GLN A 108 -7.91 3.09 -8.48
N GLN A 109 -7.94 2.45 -7.31
CA GLN A 109 -6.71 1.98 -6.65
C GLN A 109 -5.93 0.98 -7.51
N ALA A 110 -6.62 0.04 -8.15
CA ALA A 110 -5.99 -0.93 -9.04
C ALA A 110 -5.28 -0.26 -10.22
N PHE A 111 -5.92 0.76 -10.82
CA PHE A 111 -5.34 1.52 -11.91
C PHE A 111 -4.15 2.37 -11.46
N GLY A 112 -4.25 3.04 -10.31
CA GLY A 112 -3.14 3.83 -9.77
C GLY A 112 -1.91 2.97 -9.47
N GLY A 113 -2.10 1.82 -8.82
CA GLY A 113 -1.00 0.89 -8.54
C GLY A 113 -0.36 0.35 -9.83
N PHE A 114 -1.15 0.12 -10.87
CA PHE A 114 -0.62 -0.28 -12.18
C PHE A 114 0.21 0.81 -12.87
N LEU A 115 -0.13 2.09 -12.71
CA LEU A 115 0.69 3.20 -13.23
C LEU A 115 2.07 3.24 -12.56
N ALA A 116 2.13 3.04 -11.24
CA ALA A 116 3.39 2.93 -10.52
C ALA A 116 4.26 1.77 -11.03
N VAL A 117 3.64 0.61 -11.31
CA VAL A 117 4.35 -0.53 -11.93
C VAL A 117 4.98 -0.16 -13.28
N ILE A 118 4.27 0.59 -14.12
CA ILE A 118 4.80 1.01 -15.43
C ILE A 118 6.02 1.92 -15.26
N ASP A 119 5.93 2.89 -14.34
CA ASP A 119 7.00 3.84 -14.04
C ASP A 119 8.27 3.10 -13.62
N GLU A 120 8.14 2.23 -12.62
CA GLU A 120 9.27 1.51 -12.04
C GLU A 120 9.92 0.50 -13.01
N ILE A 121 9.12 -0.20 -13.81
CA ILE A 121 9.65 -1.09 -14.84
C ILE A 121 10.41 -0.27 -15.89
N GLY A 122 9.90 0.92 -16.24
CA GLY A 122 10.59 1.88 -17.10
C GLY A 122 11.99 2.20 -16.56
N ASP A 123 12.07 2.61 -15.30
CA ASP A 123 13.33 2.93 -14.61
C ASP A 123 14.32 1.77 -14.59
N ILE A 124 13.85 0.55 -14.29
CA ILE A 124 14.69 -0.66 -14.29
C ILE A 124 15.29 -0.91 -15.68
N ILE A 125 14.49 -0.73 -16.74
CA ILE A 125 14.94 -0.93 -18.12
C ILE A 125 15.95 0.15 -18.51
N GLU A 126 15.65 1.42 -18.23
CA GLU A 126 16.51 2.57 -18.57
C GLU A 126 17.87 2.51 -17.87
N GLN A 127 17.90 2.08 -16.61
CA GLN A 127 19.13 1.94 -15.83
C GLN A 127 19.90 0.64 -16.14
N GLY A 128 19.33 -0.27 -16.93
CA GLY A 128 19.94 -1.55 -17.29
C GLY A 128 20.01 -2.56 -16.14
N GLY A 129 19.12 -2.41 -15.15
CA GLY A 129 19.05 -3.24 -13.94
C GLY A 129 18.45 -2.46 -12.75
N GLY A 130 17.91 -3.18 -11.77
CA GLY A 130 17.28 -2.58 -10.59
C GLY A 130 16.70 -3.64 -9.66
N ASP A 131 16.21 -3.24 -8.48
CA ASP A 131 15.49 -4.13 -7.57
C ASP A 131 13.98 -4.06 -7.92
N PRO A 132 13.37 -5.12 -8.47
CA PRO A 132 11.97 -5.11 -8.89
C PRO A 132 10.99 -5.23 -7.71
N THR A 133 11.48 -5.22 -6.46
CA THR A 133 10.63 -5.46 -5.27
C THR A 133 9.48 -4.46 -5.17
N ASN A 134 9.71 -3.18 -5.50
CA ASN A 134 8.69 -2.14 -5.42
C ASN A 134 7.60 -2.36 -6.48
N ALA A 135 8.00 -2.67 -7.72
CA ALA A 135 7.09 -2.93 -8.83
C ALA A 135 6.25 -4.19 -8.59
N LEU A 136 6.85 -5.22 -7.98
CA LEU A 136 6.11 -6.40 -7.55
C LEU A 136 5.12 -6.07 -6.42
N GLY A 137 5.48 -5.20 -5.49
CA GLY A 137 4.60 -4.71 -4.44
C GLY A 137 3.38 -3.99 -5.02
N ASN A 138 3.61 -3.02 -5.90
CA ASN A 138 2.57 -2.24 -6.57
C ASN A 138 1.70 -3.10 -7.50
N LEU A 139 2.27 -4.12 -8.15
CA LEU A 139 1.52 -5.10 -8.94
C LEU A 139 0.59 -5.95 -8.06
N LEU A 140 1.07 -6.44 -6.92
CA LEU A 140 0.22 -7.19 -5.98
C LEU A 140 -0.90 -6.32 -5.43
N GLN A 141 -0.62 -5.05 -5.10
CA GLN A 141 -1.66 -4.10 -4.72
C GLN A 141 -2.72 -3.91 -5.80
N SER A 142 -2.28 -3.73 -7.06
CA SER A 142 -3.20 -3.61 -8.21
C SER A 142 -4.08 -4.85 -8.39
N ILE A 143 -3.49 -6.04 -8.29
CA ILE A 143 -4.23 -7.31 -8.38
C ILE A 143 -5.23 -7.44 -7.23
N GLY A 144 -4.81 -7.16 -6.00
CA GLY A 144 -5.67 -7.25 -4.82
C GLY A 144 -6.90 -6.35 -4.92
N ASN A 145 -6.70 -5.10 -5.33
CA ASN A 145 -7.78 -4.14 -5.57
C ASN A 145 -8.69 -4.55 -6.74
N THR A 146 -8.13 -5.16 -7.79
CA THR A 146 -8.92 -5.71 -8.90
C THR A 146 -9.85 -6.82 -8.42
N LEU A 147 -9.35 -7.74 -7.60
CA LEU A 147 -10.16 -8.85 -7.05
C LEU A 147 -11.30 -8.31 -6.17
N GLN A 148 -11.05 -7.31 -5.33
CA GLN A 148 -12.09 -6.66 -4.53
C GLN A 148 -13.17 -6.00 -5.40
N ALA A 149 -12.79 -5.31 -6.47
CA ALA A 149 -13.73 -4.73 -7.43
C ALA A 149 -14.59 -5.81 -8.12
N ILE A 150 -14.00 -6.95 -8.50
CA ILE A 150 -14.74 -8.08 -9.07
C ILE A 150 -15.68 -8.70 -8.03
N GLY A 151 -15.25 -8.83 -6.77
CA GLY A 151 -16.12 -9.27 -5.67
C GLY A 151 -17.36 -8.39 -5.53
N GLY A 152 -17.21 -7.07 -5.61
CA GLY A 152 -18.33 -6.14 -5.65
C GLY A 152 -19.29 -6.35 -6.84
N LEU A 153 -18.78 -6.72 -8.01
CA LEU A 153 -19.65 -7.06 -9.16
C LEU A 153 -20.52 -8.29 -8.88
N TYR A 154 -20.00 -9.29 -8.16
CA TYR A 154 -20.80 -10.43 -7.71
C TYR A 154 -21.89 -10.01 -6.72
N ASP A 155 -21.63 -9.05 -5.81
CA ASP A 155 -22.69 -8.55 -4.93
C ASP A 155 -23.83 -7.88 -5.71
N LEU A 156 -23.50 -7.08 -6.74
CA LEU A 156 -24.52 -6.48 -7.59
C LEU A 156 -25.35 -7.53 -8.33
N GLU A 157 -24.72 -8.63 -8.76
CA GLU A 157 -25.43 -9.72 -9.43
C GLU A 157 -26.35 -10.45 -8.45
N ILE A 158 -25.90 -10.69 -7.22
CA ILE A 158 -26.73 -11.27 -6.15
C ILE A 158 -27.97 -10.41 -5.87
N ILE A 159 -27.81 -9.08 -5.80
CA ILE A 159 -28.95 -8.17 -5.59
C ILE A 159 -29.96 -8.31 -6.73
N ARG A 160 -29.50 -8.32 -8.00
CA ARG A 160 -30.38 -8.50 -9.16
C ARG A 160 -31.10 -9.84 -9.17
N GLU A 161 -30.38 -10.92 -8.81
CA GLU A 161 -30.94 -12.27 -8.72
C GLU A 161 -32.03 -12.35 -7.63
N LYS A 162 -31.81 -11.70 -6.47
CA LYS A 162 -32.82 -11.60 -5.39
C LYS A 162 -34.05 -10.78 -5.79
N GLU A 163 -33.84 -9.61 -6.44
CA GLU A 163 -34.94 -8.77 -6.95
C GLU A 163 -35.80 -9.52 -7.97
N ALA A 164 -35.18 -10.30 -8.86
CA ALA A 164 -35.89 -11.10 -9.86
C ALA A 164 -36.79 -12.19 -9.26
N LEU A 165 -36.53 -12.58 -8.01
CA LEU A 165 -37.27 -13.59 -7.26
C LEU A 165 -38.38 -13.01 -6.37
N ASP A 166 -38.57 -11.69 -6.34
CA ASP A 166 -39.46 -11.01 -5.38
C ASP A 166 -39.13 -11.36 -3.92
N ILE A 167 -37.85 -11.72 -3.67
CA ILE A 167 -37.32 -11.89 -2.32
C ILE A 167 -36.96 -10.48 -1.84
N ASP A 168 -37.93 -9.80 -1.24
CA ASP A 168 -37.68 -8.58 -0.47
C ASP A 168 -36.69 -8.94 0.67
N GLY A 169 -35.47 -8.40 0.61
CA GLY A 169 -34.46 -8.62 1.63
C GLY A 169 -33.38 -7.55 1.59
N ASP A 170 -33.46 -6.65 2.57
CA ASP A 170 -32.37 -5.79 3.01
C ASP A 170 -31.08 -6.61 3.12
N GLY A 171 -30.00 -6.17 2.46
CA GLY A 171 -28.75 -6.90 2.30
C GLY A 171 -27.93 -7.20 3.56
N GLU A 172 -28.55 -7.15 4.73
CA GLU A 172 -28.00 -7.66 5.97
C GLU A 172 -28.89 -8.76 6.54
N THR A 173 -28.70 -9.99 6.08
CA THR A 173 -29.07 -11.13 6.91
C THR A 173 -28.15 -12.30 6.62
N GLU A 174 -27.55 -12.84 7.69
CA GLU A 174 -27.21 -14.26 7.74
C GLU A 174 -28.34 -15.03 7.06
N VAL A 175 -28.01 -15.74 6.00
CA VAL A 175 -28.92 -16.61 5.28
C VAL A 175 -29.40 -17.70 6.25
N LYS A 176 -30.42 -17.40 7.07
CA LYS A 176 -31.26 -18.39 7.73
C LYS A 176 -32.33 -18.78 6.73
N VAL A 177 -31.92 -19.63 5.79
CA VAL A 177 -32.85 -20.40 4.95
C VAL A 177 -33.75 -21.16 5.91
N SER A 178 -35.04 -20.82 5.95
CA SER A 178 -36.04 -21.78 6.41
C SER A 178 -35.84 -23.05 5.58
N GLU A 179 -35.61 -24.20 6.22
CA GLU A 179 -35.28 -25.51 5.63
C GLU A 179 -36.27 -26.03 4.56
N GLU A 180 -37.26 -25.24 4.14
CA GLU A 180 -38.40 -25.63 3.31
C GLU A 180 -38.35 -25.13 1.84
N SER A 181 -37.26 -24.49 1.38
CA SER A 181 -37.13 -24.05 -0.05
C SER A 181 -35.95 -24.66 -0.82
N VAL A 182 -35.46 -25.83 -0.39
CA VAL A 182 -34.23 -26.52 -0.85
C VAL A 182 -34.28 -27.05 -2.30
N THR A 183 -35.13 -26.55 -3.19
CA THR A 183 -35.26 -27.09 -4.57
C THR A 183 -35.32 -26.04 -5.68
N ASP A 184 -34.74 -24.85 -5.48
CA ASP A 184 -34.57 -23.87 -6.58
C ASP A 184 -33.08 -23.74 -6.95
N PRO A 185 -32.67 -24.14 -8.17
CA PRO A 185 -31.32 -23.92 -8.69
C PRO A 185 -30.82 -22.48 -8.54
N LEU A 186 -31.72 -21.49 -8.52
CA LEU A 186 -31.37 -20.08 -8.39
C LEU A 186 -30.91 -19.72 -6.96
N ASN A 187 -31.43 -20.40 -5.92
CA ASN A 187 -30.95 -20.23 -4.54
C ASN A 187 -29.52 -20.76 -4.35
N GLU A 188 -29.19 -21.85 -5.05
CA GLU A 188 -27.83 -22.41 -5.05
C GLU A 188 -26.85 -21.47 -5.75
N GLN A 189 -27.27 -20.85 -6.86
CA GLN A 189 -26.49 -19.86 -7.59
C GLN A 189 -26.18 -18.60 -6.75
N ILE A 190 -27.19 -18.01 -6.09
CA ILE A 190 -27.01 -16.86 -5.20
C ILE A 190 -25.99 -17.19 -4.10
N LYS A 191 -26.07 -18.39 -3.52
CA LYS A 191 -25.12 -18.84 -2.50
C LYS A 191 -23.69 -18.95 -3.03
N ILE A 192 -23.52 -19.57 -4.20
CA ILE A 192 -22.21 -19.70 -4.86
C ILE A 192 -21.62 -18.32 -5.17
N ASN A 193 -22.43 -17.41 -5.71
CA ASN A 193 -22.01 -16.03 -5.99
C ASN A 193 -21.58 -15.32 -4.71
N GLY A 194 -22.29 -15.51 -3.60
CA GLY A 194 -21.92 -14.96 -2.29
C GLY A 194 -20.58 -15.50 -1.78
N GLU A 195 -20.36 -16.82 -1.88
CA GLU A 195 -19.08 -17.44 -1.50
C GLU A 195 -17.91 -16.95 -2.36
N ILE A 196 -18.14 -16.75 -3.66
CA ILE A 196 -17.14 -16.18 -4.58
C ILE A 196 -16.85 -14.72 -4.24
N SER A 197 -17.88 -13.90 -4.02
CA SER A 197 -17.72 -12.48 -3.65
C SER A 197 -16.86 -12.34 -2.40
N GLU A 198 -17.21 -13.06 -1.32
CA GLU A 198 -16.44 -13.04 -0.08
C GLU A 198 -14.98 -13.44 -0.33
N LEU A 199 -14.77 -14.55 -1.04
CA LEU A 199 -13.43 -15.06 -1.36
C LEU A 199 -12.60 -14.02 -2.09
N LEU A 200 -13.15 -13.39 -3.12
CA LEU A 200 -12.47 -12.37 -3.91
C LEU A 200 -12.09 -11.15 -3.07
N LYS A 201 -13.00 -10.68 -2.21
CA LYS A 201 -12.76 -9.50 -1.37
C LYS A 201 -11.67 -9.72 -0.33
N TYR A 202 -11.78 -10.79 0.47
CA TYR A 202 -10.80 -11.01 1.54
C TYR A 202 -9.44 -11.42 0.96
N SER A 203 -9.41 -12.27 -0.09
CA SER A 203 -8.14 -12.65 -0.73
C SER A 203 -7.48 -11.45 -1.41
N GLY A 204 -8.28 -10.60 -2.07
CA GLY A 204 -7.82 -9.36 -2.66
C GLY A 204 -7.17 -8.44 -1.62
N SER A 205 -7.82 -8.24 -0.48
CA SER A 205 -7.30 -7.40 0.61
C SER A 205 -5.98 -7.94 1.18
N TRP A 206 -5.85 -9.26 1.38
CA TRP A 206 -4.60 -9.87 1.85
C TRP A 206 -3.46 -9.81 0.82
N ILE A 207 -3.78 -9.97 -0.47
CA ILE A 207 -2.82 -9.81 -1.57
C ILE A 207 -2.32 -8.36 -1.61
N GLN A 208 -3.22 -7.40 -1.46
CA GLN A 208 -2.87 -5.98 -1.40
C GLN A 208 -1.98 -5.64 -0.18
N ALA A 209 -2.31 -6.20 0.99
CA ALA A 209 -1.50 -6.03 2.19
C ALA A 209 -0.08 -6.60 2.01
N ALA A 210 0.05 -7.78 1.40
CA ALA A 210 1.36 -8.35 1.07
C ALA A 210 2.15 -7.44 0.10
N GLY A 211 1.49 -6.90 -0.92
CA GLY A 211 2.08 -5.95 -1.85
C GLY A 211 2.60 -4.68 -1.17
N SER A 212 1.79 -4.09 -0.28
CA SER A 212 2.15 -2.86 0.45
C SER A 212 3.34 -3.07 1.39
N ILE A 213 3.43 -4.23 2.04
CA ILE A 213 4.59 -4.60 2.85
C ILE A 213 5.84 -4.72 1.97
N MET A 214 5.73 -5.28 0.77
CA MET A 214 6.86 -5.38 -0.16
C MET A 214 7.36 -4.00 -0.59
N THR A 215 6.46 -3.08 -0.94
CA THR A 215 6.76 -1.66 -1.24
C THR A 215 7.50 -1.02 -0.06
N ALA A 216 6.96 -1.10 1.17
CA ALA A 216 7.61 -0.53 2.36
C ALA A 216 9.00 -1.14 2.67
N VAL A 217 9.19 -2.43 2.38
CA VAL A 217 10.49 -3.10 2.50
C VAL A 217 11.46 -2.65 1.41
N ALA A 218 10.98 -2.43 0.18
CA ALA A 218 11.77 -1.90 -0.92
C ALA A 218 12.28 -0.49 -0.57
N GLU A 219 11.39 0.40 -0.12
CA GLU A 219 11.74 1.75 0.35
C GLU A 219 12.77 1.72 1.47
N ARG A 220 12.62 0.79 2.42
CA ARG A 220 13.60 0.62 3.50
C ARG A 220 14.99 0.26 2.97
N ARG A 221 15.07 -0.54 1.92
CA ARG A 221 16.35 -0.93 1.29
C ARG A 221 16.97 0.23 0.54
N VAL A 222 16.17 1.04 -0.17
CA VAL A 222 16.63 2.26 -0.85
C VAL A 222 17.27 3.21 0.16
N LEU A 223 16.56 3.55 1.23
CA LEU A 223 17.08 4.43 2.28
C LEU A 223 18.37 3.88 2.92
N ALA A 224 18.43 2.57 3.17
CA ALA A 224 19.61 1.93 3.75
C ALA A 224 20.84 2.02 2.84
N LYS A 225 20.67 1.86 1.51
CA LYS A 225 21.75 2.04 0.53
C LYS A 225 22.28 3.47 0.54
N LEU A 226 21.39 4.47 0.50
CA LEU A 226 21.76 5.89 0.53
C LEU A 226 22.52 6.26 1.81
N GLU A 227 22.10 5.76 2.96
CA GLU A 227 22.81 5.99 4.22
C GLU A 227 24.22 5.37 4.22
N ALA A 228 24.37 4.17 3.64
CA ALA A 228 25.66 3.51 3.55
C ALA A 228 26.64 4.29 2.66
N GLU A 229 26.19 4.77 1.50
CA GLU A 229 26.98 5.60 0.59
C GLU A 229 27.42 6.91 1.23
N LYS A 230 26.50 7.59 1.92
CA LYS A 230 26.81 8.83 2.64
C LYS A 230 27.89 8.61 3.71
N ARG A 231 27.78 7.51 4.48
CA ARG A 231 28.80 7.13 5.48
C ARG A 231 30.15 6.85 4.83
N GLU A 232 30.18 6.17 3.69
CA GLU A 232 31.42 5.90 2.95
C GLU A 232 32.08 7.20 2.47
N LEU A 233 31.28 8.11 1.92
CA LEU A 233 31.74 9.40 1.42
C LEU A 233 32.28 10.30 2.53
N GLU A 234 31.63 10.33 3.69
CA GLU A 234 32.14 10.99 4.89
C GLU A 234 33.45 10.38 5.39
N ASN A 235 33.57 9.05 5.39
CA ASN A 235 34.79 8.35 5.77
C ASN A 235 35.95 8.68 4.81
N LYS A 236 35.69 8.73 3.49
CA LYS A 236 36.65 9.18 2.47
C LYS A 236 37.09 10.63 2.73
N LYS A 237 36.15 11.55 3.03
CA LYS A 237 36.45 12.95 3.38
C LYS A 237 37.30 13.06 4.64
N LYS A 238 36.98 12.31 5.71
CA LYS A 238 37.76 12.26 6.96
C LYS A 238 39.18 11.73 6.72
N LYS A 239 39.35 10.67 5.92
CA LYS A 239 40.67 10.13 5.52
C LYS A 239 41.49 11.16 4.73
N LYS A 240 40.89 11.87 3.78
CA LYS A 240 41.55 12.97 3.03
C LYS A 240 42.00 14.11 3.95
N ARG A 241 41.13 14.57 4.87
CA ARG A 241 41.48 15.60 5.87
C ARG A 241 42.65 15.18 6.77
N LYS A 242 42.66 13.93 7.25
CA LYS A 242 43.79 13.38 8.04
C LYS A 242 45.10 13.33 7.23
N LYS A 243 45.07 12.93 5.97
CA LYS A 243 46.25 12.94 5.07
C LYS A 243 46.79 14.35 4.83
N ASN A 244 45.91 15.33 4.57
CA ASN A 244 46.33 16.72 4.37
C ASN A 244 46.94 17.32 5.65
N LYS A 245 46.35 17.05 6.83
CA LYS A 245 46.90 17.52 8.11
C LYS A 245 48.31 16.97 8.40
N LYS A 246 48.57 15.70 8.07
CA LYS A 246 49.91 15.09 8.15
C LYS A 246 50.93 15.73 7.18
N ARG A 247 50.52 16.06 5.96
CA ARG A 247 51.39 16.72 4.98
C ARG A 247 51.74 18.17 5.37
N THR A 248 50.78 18.91 5.92
CA THR A 248 51.05 20.27 6.41
C THR A 248 51.94 20.28 7.65
N SER A 249 51.79 19.32 8.56
CA SER A 249 52.68 19.23 9.73
C SER A 249 54.11 18.88 9.34
N SER A 250 54.30 17.90 8.44
CA SER A 250 55.64 17.53 7.97
C SER A 250 56.34 18.68 7.24
N HIS A 251 55.60 19.45 6.42
CA HIS A 251 56.16 20.59 5.70
C HIS A 251 56.52 21.76 6.64
N SER A 252 55.77 21.92 7.74
CA SER A 252 56.09 22.92 8.78
C SER A 252 57.31 22.53 9.63
N GLU A 253 57.51 21.22 9.89
CA GLU A 253 58.70 20.70 10.58
C GLU A 253 59.94 20.83 9.68
N SER A 254 59.85 20.49 8.39
CA SER A 254 60.97 20.66 7.45
C SER A 254 61.42 22.12 7.32
N LYS A 255 60.47 23.09 7.29
CA LYS A 255 60.79 24.53 7.28
C LYS A 255 61.40 25.01 8.60
N LYS A 256 60.96 24.48 9.74
CA LYS A 256 61.58 24.77 11.04
C LYS A 256 63.03 24.31 11.09
N ILE A 257 63.30 23.08 10.63
CA ILE A 257 64.65 22.48 10.62
C ILE A 257 65.61 23.31 9.75
N GLN A 258 65.20 23.68 8.53
CA GLN A 258 66.00 24.55 7.65
C GLN A 258 66.31 25.94 8.26
N ASN A 259 65.35 26.56 8.94
CA ASN A 259 65.56 27.85 9.61
C ASN A 259 66.51 27.76 10.82
N THR A 260 66.51 26.65 11.56
CA THR A 260 67.47 26.41 12.64
C THR A 260 68.89 26.12 12.14
N GLU A 261 69.06 25.50 10.97
CA GLU A 261 70.38 25.29 10.37
C GLU A 261 70.96 26.59 9.80
N PHE A 262 70.13 27.46 9.20
CA PHE A 262 70.56 28.77 8.72
C PHE A 262 71.03 29.70 9.86
N LYS A 263 70.35 29.67 11.02
CA LYS A 263 70.75 30.46 12.21
C LYS A 263 72.02 29.96 12.92
N LYS A 264 72.47 28.73 12.66
CA LYS A 264 73.72 28.18 13.22
C LYS A 264 74.95 28.47 12.35
N LYS A 265 74.77 29.02 11.15
CA LYS A 265 75.85 29.30 10.17
C LYS A 265 76.10 30.80 9.94
N SER A 266 75.46 31.68 10.71
CA SER A 266 75.73 33.12 10.76
C SER A 266 76.21 33.52 12.14
#